data_AF-A0A7J3KHH1-F1
#
_entry.id   AF-A0A7J3KHH1-F1
#
_cell.length_a   1.000
_cell.length_b   1.000
_cell.length_c   1.000
_cell.angle_alpha   90.00
_cell.angle_beta   90.00
_cell.angle_gamma   90.00
#
_symmetry.space_group_name_H-M   'P 1'
#
loop_
_entity.id
_entity.type
_entity.pdbx_description
1 polymer ?
#
loop_
_entity_poly.entity_id
_entity_poly.type
_entity_poly.pdbx_seq_one_letter_code
_entity_poly.pdbx_strand_id
1 'polypeptide(L)'
;MSIEKLTVESHHELEQMIMNEINLVEKGLTVICSDVPINEKTTLDILCHDSNGQLVIIQLSVQEDDVMLLQGLQSLDYVDKFKSFLKATYNKHKIDDKEKPRLILIAPSFSDAVKKAVESMKGIRVDLYEWEYLKLGDHKGLRLQPIFAWKHAEKEEKPEKKHEPKTPKKKETMKEEPLPPPPPVSEEKEAKPKQEQKPEPPKAEPPKEEKPPAPPAPSAPLPPKPPMEKPREEPKKKLRLF
;
A
#
# COMPACT_ATOMS: atom_id res chain seq x y z
N MET A 1 8.50 -38.11 -6.42
CA MET A 1 7.52 -37.01 -6.56
C MET A 1 8.21 -35.91 -7.33
N SER A 2 7.71 -35.56 -8.51
CA SER A 2 8.29 -34.51 -9.36
C SER A 2 7.61 -33.18 -9.03
N ILE A 3 8.39 -32.10 -8.93
CA ILE A 3 7.87 -30.73 -8.82
C ILE A 3 7.92 -30.12 -10.21
N GLU A 4 6.79 -29.65 -10.71
CA GLU A 4 6.67 -28.97 -11.99
C GLU A 4 6.39 -27.49 -11.77
N LYS A 5 7.10 -26.60 -12.48
CA LYS A 5 6.78 -25.16 -12.49
C LYS A 5 5.67 -24.92 -13.52
N LEU A 6 4.64 -24.20 -13.12
CA LEU A 6 3.54 -23.76 -13.96
C LEU A 6 3.75 -22.31 -14.38
N THR A 7 3.47 -22.01 -15.64
CA THR A 7 3.47 -20.63 -16.16
C THR A 7 2.14 -19.97 -15.80
N VAL A 8 2.21 -18.75 -15.28
CA VAL A 8 1.05 -17.85 -15.13
C VAL A 8 1.30 -16.66 -16.04
N GLU A 9 0.47 -16.49 -17.07
CA GLU A 9 0.63 -15.42 -18.06
C GLU A 9 -0.34 -14.25 -17.82
N SER A 10 -1.41 -14.50 -17.06
CA SER A 10 -2.43 -13.50 -16.76
C SER A 10 -2.11 -12.77 -15.46
N HIS A 11 -1.95 -11.45 -15.55
CA HIS A 11 -1.79 -10.59 -14.37
C HIS A 11 -2.97 -10.72 -13.41
N HIS A 12 -4.20 -10.77 -13.94
CA HIS A 12 -5.41 -11.00 -13.14
C HIS A 12 -5.41 -12.36 -12.43
N GLU A 13 -4.92 -13.41 -13.09
CA GLU A 13 -4.80 -14.73 -12.45
C GLU A 13 -3.82 -14.69 -11.26
N LEU A 14 -2.67 -14.04 -11.44
CA LEU A 14 -1.69 -13.84 -10.36
C LEU A 14 -2.27 -13.01 -9.22
N GLU A 15 -3.00 -11.93 -9.52
CA GLU A 15 -3.67 -11.09 -8.51
C GLU A 15 -4.62 -11.93 -7.65
N GLN A 16 -5.47 -12.74 -8.27
CA GLN A 16 -6.41 -13.60 -7.54
C GLN A 16 -5.68 -14.66 -6.69
N MET A 17 -4.59 -15.25 -7.19
CA MET A 17 -3.77 -16.18 -6.40
C MET A 17 -3.20 -15.49 -5.16
N ILE A 18 -2.62 -14.30 -5.31
CA ILE A 18 -2.02 -13.53 -4.21
C ILE A 18 -3.09 -13.09 -3.21
N MET A 19 -4.26 -12.65 -3.66
CA MET A 19 -5.36 -12.25 -2.78
C MET A 19 -5.91 -13.42 -1.96
N ASN A 20 -6.05 -14.59 -2.57
CA ASN A 20 -6.52 -15.80 -1.87
C ASN A 20 -5.51 -16.28 -0.81
N GLU A 21 -4.23 -16.08 -1.05
CA GLU A 21 -3.14 -16.52 -0.18
C GLU A 21 -2.36 -15.34 0.42
N ILE A 22 -3.03 -14.22 0.70
CA ILE A 22 -2.38 -12.96 1.14
C ILE A 22 -1.53 -13.12 2.39
N ASN A 23 -1.89 -14.07 3.26
CA ASN A 23 -1.15 -14.40 4.47
C ASN A 23 0.23 -15.03 4.20
N LEU A 24 0.48 -15.55 2.99
CA LEU A 24 1.81 -16.01 2.57
C LEU A 24 2.76 -14.84 2.29
N VAL A 25 2.23 -13.67 1.91
CA VAL A 25 3.03 -12.45 1.75
C VAL A 25 3.43 -11.94 3.13
N GLU A 26 2.44 -11.67 3.97
CA GLU A 26 2.65 -11.25 5.35
C GLU A 26 1.40 -11.53 6.19
N LYS A 27 1.60 -12.05 7.41
CA LYS A 27 0.50 -12.31 8.34
C LYS A 27 -0.18 -11.02 8.78
N GLY A 28 -1.52 -11.02 8.75
CA GLY A 28 -2.31 -9.89 9.24
C GLY A 28 -2.51 -8.77 8.21
N LEU A 29 -2.16 -9.00 6.95
CA LEU A 29 -2.61 -8.16 5.85
C LEU A 29 -4.12 -8.36 5.61
N THR A 30 -4.82 -7.25 5.44
CA THR A 30 -6.23 -7.21 5.05
C THR A 30 -6.37 -6.39 3.78
N VAL A 31 -6.95 -6.98 2.73
CA VAL A 31 -7.19 -6.32 1.45
C VAL A 31 -8.28 -5.26 1.60
N ILE A 32 -8.06 -4.08 1.03
CA ILE A 32 -9.01 -2.96 0.96
C ILE A 32 -9.66 -2.93 -0.42
N CYS A 33 -8.85 -2.91 -1.48
CA CYS A 33 -9.28 -2.93 -2.87
C CYS A 33 -8.14 -3.40 -3.79
N SER A 34 -8.47 -3.74 -5.03
CA SER A 34 -7.51 -4.11 -6.07
C SER A 34 -7.87 -3.44 -7.40
N ASP A 35 -6.95 -3.50 -8.37
CA ASP A 35 -7.13 -3.00 -9.74
C ASP A 35 -7.59 -1.53 -9.82
N VAL A 36 -6.89 -0.63 -9.11
CA VAL A 36 -7.24 0.81 -9.08
C VAL A 36 -6.35 1.59 -10.06
N PRO A 37 -6.89 2.15 -11.15
CA PRO A 37 -6.10 2.95 -12.08
C PRO A 37 -5.68 4.28 -11.42
N ILE A 38 -4.38 4.55 -11.40
CA ILE A 38 -3.81 5.81 -10.90
C ILE A 38 -3.62 6.80 -12.04
N ASN A 39 -3.08 6.31 -13.15
CA ASN A 39 -2.88 7.07 -14.38
C ASN A 39 -2.88 6.12 -15.59
N GLU A 40 -2.68 6.65 -16.79
CA GLU A 40 -2.70 5.88 -18.05
C GLU A 40 -1.74 4.67 -18.10
N LYS A 41 -0.68 4.68 -17.27
CA LYS A 41 0.41 3.69 -17.28
C LYS A 41 0.59 2.94 -15.96
N THR A 42 -0.19 3.27 -14.94
CA THR A 42 0.00 2.77 -13.59
C THR A 42 -1.33 2.41 -12.97
N THR A 43 -1.45 1.14 -12.61
CA THR A 43 -2.53 0.58 -11.82
C THR A 43 -1.95 0.17 -10.47
N LEU A 44 -2.69 0.47 -9.41
CA LEU A 44 -2.44 -0.07 -8.09
C LEU A 44 -3.07 -1.47 -8.06
N ASP A 45 -2.22 -2.50 -8.05
CA ASP A 45 -2.69 -3.89 -8.16
C ASP A 45 -3.46 -4.30 -6.91
N ILE A 46 -2.84 -4.26 -5.71
CA ILE A 46 -3.55 -4.56 -4.47
C ILE A 46 -3.21 -3.53 -3.39
N LEU A 47 -4.25 -2.94 -2.79
CA LEU A 47 -4.15 -2.11 -1.60
C LEU A 47 -4.59 -2.90 -0.38
N CYS A 48 -3.72 -2.97 0.61
CA CYS A 48 -3.95 -3.62 1.89
C CYS A 48 -3.70 -2.66 3.06
N HIS A 49 -4.05 -3.08 4.27
CA HIS A 49 -3.44 -2.58 5.49
C HIS A 49 -2.89 -3.75 6.32
N ASP A 50 -1.84 -3.49 7.09
CA ASP A 50 -1.33 -4.45 8.06
C ASP A 50 -2.11 -4.43 9.38
N SER A 51 -1.67 -5.24 10.34
CA SER A 51 -2.30 -5.34 11.67
C SER A 51 -2.23 -4.04 12.49
N ASN A 52 -1.30 -3.14 12.21
CA ASN A 52 -1.20 -1.82 12.84
C ASN A 52 -2.05 -0.78 12.10
N GLY A 53 -2.44 -1.08 10.87
CA GLY A 53 -3.21 -0.22 10.00
C GLY A 53 -2.38 0.63 9.05
N GLN A 54 -1.07 0.36 8.98
CA GLN A 54 -0.22 0.96 7.97
C GLN A 54 -0.66 0.44 6.59
N LEU A 55 -0.84 1.35 5.63
CA LEU A 55 -1.19 0.98 4.27
C LEU A 55 -0.04 0.25 3.59
N VAL A 56 -0.38 -0.82 2.89
CA VAL A 56 0.58 -1.69 2.18
C VAL A 56 0.10 -1.81 0.74
N ILE A 57 0.97 -1.44 -0.19
CA ILE A 57 0.73 -1.56 -1.62
C ILE A 57 1.48 -2.79 -2.09
N ILE A 58 0.80 -3.66 -2.82
CA ILE A 58 1.42 -4.81 -3.46
C ILE A 58 1.34 -4.58 -4.97
N GLN A 59 2.50 -4.55 -5.63
CA GLN A 59 2.61 -4.49 -7.08
C GLN A 59 3.10 -5.84 -7.61
N LEU A 60 2.43 -6.34 -8.64
CA LEU A 60 2.61 -7.66 -9.21
C LEU A 60 3.19 -7.59 -10.62
N SER A 61 4.03 -8.55 -10.95
CA SER A 61 4.45 -8.80 -12.33
C SER A 61 4.47 -10.30 -12.63
N VAL A 62 4.00 -10.68 -13.82
CA VAL A 62 4.06 -12.06 -14.33
C VAL A 62 5.42 -12.42 -14.93
N GLN A 63 6.29 -11.42 -15.13
CA GLN A 63 7.63 -11.55 -15.71
C GLN A 63 8.62 -10.63 -14.98
N GLU A 64 9.91 -10.76 -15.25
CA GLU A 64 10.87 -9.76 -14.81
C GLU A 64 10.57 -8.42 -15.50
N ASP A 65 10.27 -7.37 -14.72
CA ASP A 65 9.95 -6.05 -15.23
C ASP A 65 10.49 -4.96 -14.30
N ASP A 66 11.53 -4.25 -14.76
CA ASP A 66 12.14 -3.14 -14.00
C ASP A 66 11.20 -1.93 -13.85
N VAL A 67 10.23 -1.78 -14.75
CA VAL A 67 9.27 -0.66 -14.71
C VAL A 67 8.35 -0.77 -13.49
N MET A 68 8.14 -1.98 -12.96
CA MET A 68 7.27 -2.23 -11.81
C MET A 68 7.70 -1.42 -10.57
N LEU A 69 9.00 -1.18 -10.41
CA LEU A 69 9.51 -0.39 -9.28
C LEU A 69 9.04 1.06 -9.39
N LEU A 70 9.13 1.65 -10.59
CA LEU A 70 8.66 3.02 -10.83
C LEU A 70 7.14 3.12 -10.67
N GLN A 71 6.39 2.16 -11.20
CA GLN A 71 4.94 2.07 -11.02
C GLN A 71 4.56 1.95 -9.54
N GLY A 72 5.23 1.08 -8.79
CA GLY A 72 5.01 0.92 -7.34
C GLY A 72 5.32 2.20 -6.56
N LEU A 73 6.37 2.94 -6.93
CA LEU A 73 6.69 4.24 -6.32
C LEU A 73 5.62 5.31 -6.62
N GLN A 74 5.05 5.31 -7.83
CA GLN A 74 3.92 6.18 -8.16
C GLN A 74 2.67 5.82 -7.36
N SER A 75 2.41 4.52 -7.18
CA SER A 75 1.34 4.02 -6.30
C SER A 75 1.53 4.47 -4.86
N LEU A 76 2.76 4.40 -4.34
CA LEU A 76 3.09 4.92 -3.01
C LEU A 76 2.78 6.40 -2.86
N ASP A 77 3.24 7.24 -3.80
CA ASP A 77 3.01 8.68 -3.76
C ASP A 77 1.51 9.02 -3.85
N TYR A 78 0.76 8.31 -4.71
CA TYR A 78 -0.69 8.46 -4.80
C TYR A 78 -1.38 8.11 -3.47
N VAL A 79 -1.11 6.94 -2.92
CA VAL A 79 -1.74 6.48 -1.68
C VAL A 79 -1.37 7.40 -0.50
N ASP A 80 -0.13 7.87 -0.41
CA ASP A 80 0.29 8.77 0.68
C ASP A 80 -0.44 10.13 0.63
N LYS A 81 -0.74 10.63 -0.57
CA LYS A 81 -1.52 11.86 -0.76
C LYS A 81 -2.99 11.69 -0.41
N PHE A 82 -3.56 10.50 -0.66
CA PHE A 82 -5.00 10.25 -0.48
C PHE A 82 -5.36 9.44 0.77
N LYS A 83 -4.42 9.08 1.63
CA LYS A 83 -4.65 8.23 2.81
C LYS A 83 -5.76 8.69 3.76
N SER A 84 -5.89 9.99 4.04
CA SER A 84 -7.00 10.48 4.86
C SER A 84 -8.36 10.32 4.18
N PHE A 85 -8.42 10.44 2.85
CA PHE A 85 -9.62 10.17 2.07
C PHE A 85 -9.92 8.66 2.01
N LEU A 86 -8.90 7.83 1.84
CA LEU A 86 -9.03 6.37 1.89
C LEU A 86 -9.58 5.91 3.24
N LYS A 87 -9.09 6.48 4.35
CA LYS A 87 -9.62 6.22 5.70
C LYS A 87 -11.10 6.58 5.85
N ALA A 88 -11.52 7.71 5.29
CA ALA A 88 -12.93 8.13 5.31
C ALA A 88 -13.82 7.22 4.46
N THR A 89 -13.33 6.83 3.28
CA THR A 89 -14.04 5.97 2.31
C THR A 89 -14.17 4.53 2.79
N TYR A 90 -13.07 3.99 3.33
CA TYR A 90 -12.94 2.61 3.80
C TYR A 90 -12.98 2.55 5.34
N ASN A 91 -14.00 3.16 5.94
CA ASN A 91 -14.12 3.30 7.40
C ASN A 91 -14.23 1.97 8.18
N LYS A 92 -14.51 0.85 7.50
CA LYS A 92 -14.51 -0.51 8.07
C LYS A 92 -13.11 -1.09 8.19
N HIS A 93 -12.13 -0.53 7.48
CA HIS A 93 -10.75 -0.96 7.51
C HIS A 93 -9.96 -0.17 8.55
N LYS A 94 -8.94 -0.81 9.13
CA LYS A 94 -8.07 -0.18 10.10
C LYS A 94 -7.00 0.61 9.37
N ILE A 95 -7.31 1.81 8.90
CA ILE A 95 -6.34 2.66 8.18
C ILE A 95 -5.76 3.71 9.14
N ASP A 96 -4.45 3.69 9.32
CA ASP A 96 -3.68 4.75 9.97
C ASP A 96 -3.11 5.70 8.91
N ASP A 97 -3.66 6.91 8.86
CA ASP A 97 -3.27 7.96 7.94
C ASP A 97 -2.07 8.79 8.44
N LYS A 98 -1.54 8.51 9.62
CA LYS A 98 -0.29 9.12 10.13
C LYS A 98 0.94 8.37 9.65
N GLU A 99 0.82 7.07 9.49
CA GLU A 99 1.87 6.21 8.96
C GLU A 99 2.09 6.48 7.46
N LYS A 100 3.33 6.23 7.00
CA LYS A 100 3.62 6.24 5.57
C LYS A 100 3.26 4.88 4.98
N PRO A 101 2.67 4.82 3.78
CA PRO A 101 2.45 3.56 3.11
C PRO A 101 3.79 2.90 2.77
N ARG A 102 3.78 1.58 2.68
CA ARG A 102 4.94 0.78 2.23
C ARG A 102 4.59 -0.06 1.01
N LEU A 103 5.61 -0.51 0.31
CA LEU A 103 5.50 -1.21 -0.96
C LEU A 103 6.04 -2.62 -0.85
N ILE A 104 5.34 -3.57 -1.47
CA ILE A 104 5.77 -4.93 -1.69
C ILE A 104 5.74 -5.17 -3.20
N LEU A 105 6.86 -5.57 -3.77
CA LEU A 105 6.96 -5.97 -5.17
C LEU A 105 6.99 -7.49 -5.23
N ILE A 106 6.16 -8.08 -6.10
CA ILE A 106 6.09 -9.53 -6.30
C ILE A 106 6.25 -9.84 -7.78
N ALA A 107 7.33 -10.53 -8.15
CA ALA A 107 7.68 -10.88 -9.53
C ALA A 107 8.28 -12.29 -9.58
N PRO A 108 8.38 -12.99 -10.73
CA PRO A 108 9.06 -14.29 -10.77
C PRO A 108 10.58 -14.16 -10.56
N SER A 109 11.15 -13.02 -10.93
CA SER A 109 12.54 -12.62 -10.66
C SER A 109 12.67 -11.10 -10.70
N PHE A 110 13.77 -10.59 -10.16
CA PHE A 110 14.14 -9.17 -10.27
C PHE A 110 15.55 -9.03 -10.82
N SER A 111 15.74 -8.02 -11.65
CA SER A 111 17.07 -7.63 -12.14
C SER A 111 17.96 -7.16 -10.99
N ASP A 112 19.28 -7.24 -11.20
CA ASP A 112 20.27 -6.70 -10.27
C ASP A 112 20.11 -5.18 -10.09
N ALA A 113 19.60 -4.48 -11.11
CA ALA A 113 19.36 -3.05 -11.04
C ALA A 113 18.27 -2.71 -10.03
N VAL A 114 17.13 -3.42 -10.08
CA VAL A 114 16.03 -3.26 -9.11
C VAL A 114 16.48 -3.64 -7.70
N LYS A 115 17.17 -4.78 -7.55
CA LYS A 115 17.69 -5.23 -6.25
C LYS A 115 18.59 -4.18 -5.60
N LYS A 116 19.58 -3.65 -6.34
CA LYS A 116 20.49 -2.60 -5.85
C LYS A 116 19.79 -1.27 -5.60
N ALA A 117 18.82 -0.90 -6.45
CA ALA A 117 18.04 0.32 -6.27
C ALA A 117 17.27 0.28 -4.95
N VAL A 118 16.54 -0.81 -4.69
CA VAL A 118 15.79 -1.00 -3.43
C VAL A 118 16.71 -1.02 -2.22
N GLU A 119 17.85 -1.72 -2.28
CA GLU A 119 18.84 -1.75 -1.19
C GLU A 119 19.38 -0.35 -0.87
N SER A 120 19.50 0.52 -1.87
CA SER A 120 20.03 1.88 -1.72
C SER A 120 18.99 2.91 -1.27
N MET A 121 17.69 2.58 -1.33
CA MET A 121 16.62 3.51 -0.96
C MET A 121 16.56 3.74 0.56
N LYS A 122 16.51 5.01 0.96
CA LYS A 122 16.34 5.41 2.36
C LYS A 122 15.01 6.13 2.54
N GLY A 123 14.32 5.82 3.64
CA GLY A 123 13.07 6.51 4.02
C GLY A 123 11.80 6.01 3.33
N ILE A 124 11.91 5.00 2.46
CA ILE A 124 10.80 4.26 1.86
C ILE A 124 11.02 2.77 2.15
N ARG A 125 10.00 2.08 2.63
CA ARG A 125 10.05 0.63 2.83
C ARG A 125 9.54 -0.06 1.57
N VAL A 126 10.42 -0.79 0.90
CA VAL A 126 10.13 -1.61 -0.27
C VAL A 126 10.59 -3.03 0.03
N ASP A 127 9.66 -3.98 0.05
CA ASP A 127 9.94 -5.40 0.21
C ASP A 127 9.86 -6.10 -1.17
N LEU A 128 10.74 -7.07 -1.44
CA LEU A 128 10.83 -7.84 -2.68
C LEU A 128 10.54 -9.32 -2.43
N TYR A 129 9.60 -9.88 -3.17
CA TYR A 129 9.26 -11.31 -3.15
C TYR A 129 9.32 -11.91 -4.54
N GLU A 130 10.00 -13.05 -4.67
CA GLU A 130 9.96 -13.88 -5.85
C GLU A 130 8.83 -14.90 -5.75
N TRP A 131 8.01 -15.06 -6.80
CA TRP A 131 6.92 -16.02 -6.84
C TRP A 131 7.17 -17.17 -7.82
N GLU A 132 6.75 -18.38 -7.43
CA GLU A 132 6.73 -19.55 -8.30
C GLU A 132 5.39 -20.27 -8.14
N TYR A 133 4.73 -20.62 -9.24
CA TYR A 133 3.55 -21.48 -9.17
C TYR A 133 3.96 -22.93 -9.45
N LEU A 134 3.75 -23.81 -8.48
CA LEU A 134 4.29 -25.16 -8.47
C LEU A 134 3.16 -26.19 -8.48
N LYS A 135 3.39 -27.30 -9.17
CA LYS A 135 2.55 -28.49 -9.12
C LYS A 135 3.32 -29.65 -8.51
N LEU A 136 2.75 -30.27 -7.48
CA LEU A 136 3.27 -31.46 -6.81
C LEU A 136 2.17 -32.53 -6.77
N GLY A 137 2.28 -33.51 -7.67
CA GLY A 137 1.19 -34.47 -7.89
C GLY A 137 -0.06 -33.76 -8.43
N ASP A 138 -1.18 -33.90 -7.71
CA ASP A 138 -2.46 -33.25 -8.06
C ASP A 138 -2.64 -31.87 -7.39
N HIS A 139 -1.70 -31.47 -6.53
CA HIS A 139 -1.77 -30.20 -5.83
C HIS A 139 -1.01 -29.12 -6.60
N LYS A 140 -1.62 -27.94 -6.70
CA LYS A 140 -0.97 -26.71 -7.15
C LYS A 140 -0.85 -25.76 -5.97
N GLY A 141 0.21 -24.96 -5.94
CA GLY A 141 0.42 -23.98 -4.87
C GLY A 141 1.32 -22.85 -5.29
N LEU A 142 1.07 -21.68 -4.73
CA LEU A 142 1.92 -20.52 -4.88
C LEU A 142 3.03 -20.58 -3.83
N ARG A 143 4.28 -20.45 -4.30
CA ARG A 143 5.43 -20.25 -3.43
C ARG A 143 5.87 -18.80 -3.53
N LEU A 144 5.95 -18.13 -2.38
CA LEU A 144 6.53 -16.78 -2.25
C LEU A 144 7.83 -16.86 -1.47
N GLN A 145 8.89 -16.27 -2.02
CA GLN A 145 10.21 -16.24 -1.41
C GLN A 145 10.67 -14.79 -1.21
N PRO A 146 10.90 -14.33 0.02
CA PRO A 146 11.45 -13.00 0.25
C PRO A 146 12.91 -12.93 -0.23
N ILE A 147 13.21 -11.94 -1.06
CA ILE A 147 14.58 -11.59 -1.47
C ILE A 147 15.11 -10.48 -0.57
N PHE A 148 14.26 -9.49 -0.33
CA PHE A 148 14.51 -8.39 0.57
C PHE A 148 13.22 -8.09 1.30
N ALA A 149 13.08 -8.56 2.54
CA ALA A 149 11.90 -8.31 3.34
C ALA A 149 12.31 -7.77 4.70
N TRP A 150 11.69 -6.67 5.09
CA TRP A 150 11.84 -6.16 6.46
C TRP A 150 11.29 -7.20 7.43
N LYS A 151 12.17 -7.77 8.26
CA LYS A 151 11.75 -8.70 9.30
C LYS A 151 10.89 -7.94 10.30
N HIS A 152 9.58 -8.18 10.27
CA HIS A 152 8.77 -7.92 11.45
C HIS A 152 9.38 -8.76 12.57
N ALA A 153 9.81 -8.10 13.65
CA ALA A 153 10.16 -8.79 14.88
C ALA A 153 8.87 -9.43 15.40
N GLU A 154 8.55 -10.63 14.93
CA GLU A 154 7.69 -11.55 15.68
C GLU A 154 8.36 -11.63 17.05
N LYS A 155 7.71 -11.08 18.08
CA LYS A 155 8.04 -11.41 19.46
C LYS A 155 7.79 -12.90 19.56
N GLU A 156 8.84 -13.70 19.37
CA GLU A 156 8.86 -15.07 19.84
C GLU A 156 8.39 -15.02 21.29
N GLU A 157 7.24 -15.62 21.57
CA GLU A 157 6.87 -15.97 22.93
C GLU A 157 7.99 -16.87 23.46
N LYS A 158 8.91 -16.27 24.22
CA LYS A 158 9.91 -17.01 24.97
C LYS A 158 9.16 -18.01 25.85
N PRO A 159 9.49 -19.32 25.80
CA PRO A 159 8.93 -20.26 26.74
C PRO A 159 9.35 -19.83 28.15
N GLU A 160 8.36 -19.72 29.05
CA GLU A 160 8.55 -19.42 30.46
C GLU A 160 9.65 -20.31 31.05
N LYS A 161 10.79 -19.71 31.40
CA LYS A 161 11.77 -20.38 32.24
C LYS A 161 11.15 -20.53 33.63
N LYS A 162 10.83 -21.77 33.99
CA LYS A 162 10.55 -22.20 35.36
C LYS A 162 11.54 -21.56 36.33
N HIS A 163 10.99 -20.82 37.29
CA HIS A 163 11.70 -20.26 38.43
C HIS A 163 12.10 -21.41 39.38
N GLU A 164 13.40 -21.67 39.53
CA GLU A 164 13.94 -22.28 40.75
C GLU A 164 14.45 -21.17 41.69
N PRO A 165 14.23 -21.27 43.01
CA PRO A 165 14.47 -20.17 43.94
C PRO A 165 15.96 -20.06 44.31
N LYS A 166 16.54 -18.87 44.10
CA LYS A 166 17.85 -18.52 44.67
C LYS A 166 17.68 -18.02 46.11
N THR A 167 18.38 -18.69 47.02
CA THR A 167 18.61 -18.34 48.43
C THR A 167 19.18 -16.92 48.63
N PRO A 168 18.83 -16.21 49.72
CA PRO A 168 19.27 -14.84 49.97
C PRO A 168 20.51 -14.77 50.89
N LYS A 169 21.50 -13.96 50.50
CA LYS A 169 22.60 -13.39 51.31
C LYS A 169 23.27 -12.34 50.38
N LYS A 170 23.64 -11.12 50.76
CA LYS A 170 23.79 -10.42 52.05
C LYS A 170 23.96 -8.92 51.71
N LYS A 171 23.54 -8.03 52.61
CA LYS A 171 23.70 -6.56 52.58
C LYS A 171 25.18 -6.11 52.51
N GLU A 172 25.41 -4.97 51.84
CA GLU A 172 26.42 -3.91 52.11
C GLU A 172 26.19 -2.79 51.06
N THR A 173 25.40 -1.73 51.34
CA THR A 173 25.67 -0.45 52.01
C THR A 173 26.68 0.49 51.31
N MET A 174 26.11 1.54 50.70
CA MET A 174 26.56 2.93 50.49
C MET A 174 27.94 3.22 49.87
N LYS A 175 27.93 3.99 48.77
CA LYS A 175 28.50 5.35 48.74
C LYS A 175 27.95 6.14 47.55
N GLU A 176 27.30 7.25 47.89
CA GLU A 176 26.75 8.29 47.05
C GLU A 176 27.65 9.51 47.26
N GLU A 177 28.13 10.15 46.19
CA GLU A 177 28.71 11.50 46.20
C GLU A 177 28.61 12.11 44.78
N PRO A 178 28.57 13.45 44.65
CA PRO A 178 27.41 14.12 44.05
C PRO A 178 27.72 14.85 42.74
N LEU A 179 26.66 15.16 41.99
CA LEU A 179 26.66 16.01 40.79
C LEU A 179 27.07 17.47 41.12
N PRO A 180 27.80 18.16 40.22
CA PRO A 180 28.13 19.58 40.39
C PRO A 180 26.89 20.48 40.17
N PRO A 181 26.79 21.62 40.87
CA PRO A 181 25.64 22.52 40.80
C PRO A 181 25.62 23.34 39.48
N PRO A 182 24.43 23.71 38.96
CA PRO A 182 24.31 24.62 37.83
C PRO A 182 24.63 26.07 38.23
N PRO A 183 25.17 26.89 37.31
CA PRO A 183 25.44 28.31 37.56
C PRO A 183 24.13 29.13 37.68
N PRO A 184 24.19 30.30 38.35
CA PRO A 184 23.02 31.04 38.82
C PRO A 184 22.27 31.79 37.72
N VAL A 185 20.95 31.79 37.88
CA VAL A 185 19.98 32.62 37.17
C VAL A 185 20.22 34.10 37.54
N SER A 186 20.51 34.93 36.54
CA SER A 186 20.43 36.38 36.66
C SER A 186 19.03 36.86 36.27
N GLU A 187 18.25 37.26 37.26
CA GLU A 187 17.07 38.11 37.11
C GLU A 187 17.51 39.56 36.86
N GLU A 188 16.88 40.21 35.87
CA GLU A 188 16.61 41.65 35.68
C GLU A 188 16.28 41.80 34.18
N LYS A 189 15.20 42.44 33.71
CA LYS A 189 14.24 43.38 34.26
C LYS A 189 12.99 43.36 33.39
N GLU A 190 11.85 43.61 34.02
CA GLU A 190 10.59 43.98 33.40
C GLU A 190 10.73 45.14 32.42
N ALA A 191 10.10 45.00 31.24
CA ALA A 191 9.47 46.10 30.54
C ALA A 191 8.41 45.56 29.55
N LYS A 192 7.13 45.77 29.85
CA LYS A 192 6.01 45.79 28.90
C LYS A 192 5.32 47.16 29.02
N PRO A 193 4.51 47.61 28.07
CA PRO A 193 4.59 47.46 26.62
C PRO A 193 4.35 48.82 25.90
N LYS A 194 4.98 49.06 24.74
CA LYS A 194 4.52 50.10 23.81
C LYS A 194 3.57 49.47 22.79
N GLN A 195 2.31 49.91 22.84
CA GLN A 195 1.31 49.74 21.79
C GLN A 195 1.81 50.42 20.51
N GLU A 196 1.98 49.64 19.45
CA GLU A 196 1.95 50.13 18.08
C GLU A 196 0.90 49.33 17.30
N GLN A 197 0.29 50.02 16.35
CA GLN A 197 -1.07 49.84 15.92
C GLN A 197 -1.24 48.60 15.03
N LYS A 198 -2.35 47.92 15.27
CA LYS A 198 -2.93 46.89 14.41
C LYS A 198 -3.30 47.54 13.06
N PRO A 199 -2.81 47.07 11.91
CA PRO A 199 -3.41 47.42 10.63
C PRO A 199 -4.80 46.78 10.55
N GLU A 200 -5.80 47.60 10.22
CA GLU A 200 -7.16 47.13 9.94
C GLU A 200 -7.16 46.11 8.79
N PRO A 201 -8.01 45.07 8.85
CA PRO A 201 -8.18 44.15 7.73
C PRO A 201 -8.83 44.90 6.55
N PRO A 202 -8.39 44.68 5.30
CA PRO A 202 -9.06 45.25 4.14
C PRO A 202 -10.52 44.77 4.11
N LYS A 203 -11.44 45.74 3.94
CA LYS A 203 -12.85 45.52 3.68
C LYS A 203 -13.01 44.51 2.55
N ALA A 204 -13.67 43.39 2.84
CA ALA A 204 -14.16 42.47 1.84
C ALA A 204 -15.17 43.19 0.94
N GLU A 205 -14.87 43.25 -0.36
CA GLU A 205 -15.88 43.54 -1.38
C GLU A 205 -16.91 42.40 -1.40
N PRO A 206 -18.21 42.69 -1.56
CA PRO A 206 -19.21 41.64 -1.64
C PRO A 206 -18.96 40.76 -2.87
N PRO A 207 -19.12 39.42 -2.76
CA PRO A 207 -19.03 38.55 -3.92
C PRO A 207 -20.06 38.98 -4.97
N LYS A 208 -19.61 39.14 -6.22
CA LYS A 208 -20.53 39.17 -7.35
C LYS A 208 -21.26 37.82 -7.38
N GLU A 209 -22.57 37.90 -7.26
CA GLU A 209 -23.50 36.80 -7.39
C GLU A 209 -23.41 36.22 -8.81
N GLU A 210 -22.54 35.22 -9.00
CA GLU A 210 -22.60 34.38 -10.20
C GLU A 210 -23.88 33.57 -10.13
N LYS A 211 -24.84 33.90 -11.02
CA LYS A 211 -26.03 33.09 -11.24
C LYS A 211 -25.60 31.65 -11.52
N PRO A 212 -26.24 30.64 -10.89
CA PRO A 212 -26.00 29.25 -11.26
C PRO A 212 -26.32 29.05 -12.75
N PRO A 213 -25.55 28.22 -13.48
CA PRO A 213 -25.89 27.88 -14.85
C PRO A 213 -27.28 27.24 -14.89
N ALA A 214 -28.11 27.70 -15.82
CA ALA A 214 -29.43 27.12 -16.05
C ALA A 214 -29.32 25.60 -16.25
N PRO A 215 -30.28 24.81 -15.73
CA PRO A 215 -30.29 23.38 -16.00
C PRO A 215 -30.34 23.14 -17.52
N PRO A 216 -29.64 22.12 -18.05
CA PRO A 216 -29.73 21.79 -19.46
C PRO A 216 -31.19 21.54 -19.83
N ALA A 217 -31.65 22.17 -20.91
CA ALA A 217 -32.96 21.95 -21.47
C ALA A 217 -33.18 20.44 -21.69
N PRO A 218 -34.40 19.91 -21.47
CA PRO A 218 -34.68 18.50 -21.71
C PRO A 218 -34.34 18.17 -23.16
N SER A 219 -33.44 17.21 -23.33
CA SER A 219 -33.03 16.64 -24.60
C SER A 219 -34.28 16.26 -25.39
N ALA A 220 -34.39 16.78 -26.62
CA ALA A 220 -35.42 16.37 -27.56
C ALA A 220 -35.43 14.82 -27.69
N PRO A 221 -36.59 14.18 -27.87
CA PRO A 221 -36.66 12.73 -28.03
C PRO A 221 -35.80 12.29 -29.22
N LEU A 222 -34.92 11.30 -28.97
CA LEU A 222 -34.18 10.63 -30.04
C LEU A 222 -35.17 10.07 -31.09
N PRO A 223 -34.89 10.20 -32.40
CA PRO A 223 -35.72 9.58 -33.42
C PRO A 223 -35.73 8.06 -33.26
N PRO A 224 -36.86 7.38 -33.58
CA PRO A 224 -36.98 5.94 -33.39
C PRO A 224 -35.94 5.20 -34.24
N LYS A 225 -35.26 4.22 -33.63
CA LYS A 225 -34.31 3.34 -34.30
C LYS A 225 -35.02 2.57 -35.43
N PRO A 226 -34.40 2.44 -36.62
CA PRO A 226 -34.96 1.62 -37.68
C PRO A 226 -35.03 0.14 -37.26
N PRO A 227 -36.03 -0.62 -37.75
CA PRO A 227 -36.24 -2.00 -37.32
C PRO A 227 -35.08 -2.92 -37.73
N MET A 228 -34.66 -3.77 -36.80
CA MET A 228 -33.69 -4.85 -37.01
C MET A 228 -34.06 -5.71 -38.22
N GLU A 229 -33.19 -5.73 -39.23
CA GLU A 229 -33.23 -6.72 -40.29
C GLU A 229 -32.92 -8.12 -39.71
N LYS A 230 -33.76 -9.09 -40.08
CA LYS A 230 -33.60 -10.49 -39.71
C LYS A 230 -32.32 -11.06 -40.34
N PRO A 231 -31.58 -11.95 -39.66
CA PRO A 231 -30.42 -12.61 -40.24
C PRO A 231 -30.81 -13.41 -41.48
N ARG A 232 -30.11 -13.15 -42.59
CA ARG A 232 -30.22 -13.87 -43.86
C ARG A 232 -29.54 -15.23 -43.68
N GLU A 233 -30.28 -16.33 -43.83
CA GLU A 233 -29.70 -17.68 -43.88
C GLU A 233 -28.75 -17.80 -45.09
N GLU A 234 -27.50 -18.17 -44.82
CA GLU A 234 -26.55 -18.55 -45.86
C GLU A 234 -26.79 -20.00 -46.32
N PRO A 235 -26.80 -20.28 -47.64
CA PRO A 235 -26.98 -21.64 -48.14
C PRO A 235 -25.69 -22.46 -48.03
N LYS A 236 -25.82 -23.63 -47.39
CA LYS A 236 -24.78 -24.66 -47.23
C LYS A 236 -24.17 -25.06 -48.59
N LYS A 237 -22.90 -24.69 -48.80
CA LYS A 237 -22.08 -25.24 -49.89
C LYS A 237 -21.69 -26.69 -49.56
N LYS A 238 -22.22 -27.63 -50.35
CA LYS A 238 -21.70 -29.01 -50.45
C LYS A 238 -20.36 -28.96 -51.20
N LEU A 239 -19.27 -29.39 -50.57
CA LEU A 239 -18.08 -29.84 -51.31
C LEU A 239 -17.99 -31.36 -51.23
N ARG A 240 -17.85 -31.96 -52.41
CA ARG A 240 -17.79 -33.39 -52.68
C ARG A 240 -16.41 -33.93 -52.30
N LEU A 241 -16.38 -35.13 -51.71
CA LEU A 241 -15.19 -35.98 -51.67
C LEU A 241 -14.79 -36.35 -53.10
N PHE A 242 -13.54 -36.09 -53.45
CA PHE A 242 -12.67 -36.93 -54.29
C PHE A 242 -11.22 -36.67 -53.88
#